data_AF-A0A2D6XFG5-F1
#
_entry.id   AF-A0A2D6XFG5-F1
#
_cell.length_a   1.000
_cell.length_b   1.000
_cell.length_c   1.000
_cell.angle_alpha   90.00
_cell.angle_beta   90.00
_cell.angle_gamma   90.00
#
_symmetry.space_group_name_H-M   'P 1'
#
loop_
_entity.id
_entity.type
_entity.pdbx_description
1 polymer ?
#
loop_
_entity_poly.entity_id
_entity_poly.type
_entity_poly.pdbx_seq_one_letter_code
_entity_poly.pdbx_strand_id
1 'polypeptide(L)'
;MKKSLAIKPKLLYIYIMTMTKKTFSDLVFNNHGNNPNAVQARLDLGNNLEVSVVSMKGEETEFGGLYGSVLAGTYEVAVFHNNNMLPLSPWDDVVGWQTEAEVTELMASLQGRVADVAGFIDQLHLTRSESRADLGLTNHS
;
A
#
# COMPACT_ATOMS: atom_id res chain seq x y z
N MET A 1 -40.83 -11.95 46.79
CA MET A 1 -39.62 -11.12 46.58
C MET A 1 -39.10 -11.34 45.17
N LYS A 2 -39.21 -10.36 44.27
CA LYS A 2 -38.65 -10.43 42.90
C LYS A 2 -37.26 -9.77 42.93
N LYS A 3 -36.20 -10.53 42.68
CA LYS A 3 -34.85 -10.00 42.49
C LYS A 3 -34.75 -9.42 41.08
N SER A 4 -34.63 -8.10 40.97
CA SER A 4 -34.36 -7.42 39.71
C SER A 4 -32.88 -7.60 39.36
N LEU A 5 -32.61 -8.17 38.19
CA LEU A 5 -31.26 -8.37 37.68
C LEU A 5 -30.85 -7.13 36.88
N ALA A 6 -30.00 -6.29 37.46
CA ALA A 6 -29.48 -5.10 36.79
C ALA A 6 -28.44 -5.52 35.73
N ILE A 7 -28.81 -5.43 34.46
CA ILE A 7 -27.85 -5.53 33.35
C ILE A 7 -27.12 -4.19 33.27
N LYS A 8 -25.86 -4.15 33.74
CA LYS A 8 -24.99 -3.00 33.53
C LYS A 8 -24.60 -2.98 32.04
N PRO A 9 -24.91 -1.92 31.27
CA PRO A 9 -24.41 -1.82 29.91
C PRO A 9 -22.89 -1.68 29.98
N LYS A 10 -22.16 -2.67 29.47
CA LYS A 10 -20.75 -2.50 29.13
C LYS A 10 -20.73 -1.44 28.03
N LEU A 11 -20.24 -0.25 28.37
CA LEU A 11 -19.93 0.79 27.40
C LEU A 11 -18.98 0.16 26.36
N LEU A 12 -19.51 -0.12 25.17
CA LEU A 12 -18.68 -0.47 24.03
C LEU A 12 -17.99 0.82 23.62
N TYR A 13 -16.74 0.99 24.05
CA TYR A 13 -15.93 2.13 23.66
C TYR A 13 -15.57 1.94 22.19
N ILE A 14 -16.43 2.45 21.30
CA ILE A 14 -16.10 2.57 19.88
C ILE A 14 -15.02 3.65 19.83
N TYR A 15 -13.76 3.21 19.85
CA TYR A 15 -12.59 4.07 19.71
C TYR A 15 -12.59 4.56 18.26
N ILE A 16 -13.28 5.66 17.97
CA ILE A 16 -13.11 6.37 16.71
C ILE A 16 -11.77 7.11 16.83
N MET A 17 -10.67 6.36 16.80
CA MET A 17 -9.36 6.94 16.61
C MET A 17 -9.37 7.50 15.20
N THR A 18 -9.50 8.82 15.08
CA THR A 18 -9.11 9.49 13.85
C THR A 18 -7.58 9.39 13.80
N MET A 19 -7.07 8.23 13.34
CA MET A 19 -5.66 8.09 13.03
C MET A 19 -5.39 9.04 11.87
N THR A 20 -4.53 10.04 12.09
CA THR A 20 -3.99 10.84 10.99
C THR A 20 -3.39 9.88 9.96
N LYS A 21 -3.80 10.02 8.70
CA LYS A 21 -3.28 9.16 7.62
C LYS A 21 -1.77 9.31 7.55
N LYS A 22 -1.08 8.18 7.45
CA LYS A 22 0.35 8.11 7.17
C LYS A 22 0.60 8.59 5.75
N THR A 23 1.72 9.25 5.54
CA THR A 23 2.15 9.86 4.28
C THR A 23 3.59 9.47 3.99
N PHE A 24 4.13 9.92 2.85
CA PHE A 24 5.53 9.66 2.51
C PHE A 24 6.51 10.09 3.63
N SER A 25 6.23 11.17 4.36
CA SER A 25 7.10 11.63 5.45
C SER A 25 7.17 10.69 6.65
N ASP A 26 6.24 9.73 6.77
CA ASP A 26 6.26 8.70 7.82
C ASP A 26 7.14 7.49 7.45
N LEU A 27 7.67 7.45 6.23
CA LEU A 27 8.56 6.39 5.77
C LEU A 27 9.96 6.56 6.39
N VAL A 28 10.50 5.46 6.90
CA VAL A 28 11.88 5.40 7.40
C VAL A 28 12.71 4.54 6.45
N PHE A 29 13.52 5.19 5.62
CA PHE A 29 14.37 4.53 4.64
C PHE A 29 15.63 3.96 5.28
N ASN A 30 15.92 2.70 4.96
CA ASN A 30 17.14 1.98 5.32
C ASN A 30 17.81 1.44 4.05
N ASN A 31 19.02 0.89 4.16
CA ASN A 31 19.63 0.18 3.04
C ASN A 31 18.75 -1.00 2.59
N HIS A 32 18.55 -1.14 1.28
CA HIS A 32 17.78 -2.24 0.72
C HIS A 32 18.52 -3.57 0.96
N GLY A 33 17.82 -4.57 1.51
CA GLY A 33 18.45 -5.82 1.97
C GLY A 33 19.18 -6.63 0.89
N ASN A 34 18.74 -6.52 -0.36
CA ASN A 34 19.28 -7.28 -1.50
C ASN A 34 19.99 -6.41 -2.55
N ASN A 35 20.06 -5.09 -2.35
CA ASN A 35 20.69 -4.18 -3.31
C ASN A 35 21.43 -3.06 -2.56
N PRO A 36 22.78 -3.11 -2.48
CA PRO A 36 23.55 -2.13 -1.71
C PRO A 36 23.41 -0.69 -2.24
N ASN A 37 23.07 -0.54 -3.51
CA ASN A 37 22.91 0.74 -4.20
C ASN A 37 21.48 1.31 -4.08
N ALA A 38 20.59 0.65 -3.33
CA ALA A 38 19.21 1.09 -3.13
C ALA A 38 18.89 1.33 -1.66
N VAL A 39 17.83 2.11 -1.43
CA VAL A 39 17.18 2.29 -0.13
C VAL A 39 15.76 1.74 -0.18
N GLN A 40 15.26 1.32 0.98
CA GLN A 40 13.92 0.79 1.15
C GLN A 40 13.30 1.31 2.45
N ALA A 41 12.03 1.68 2.37
CA ALA A 41 11.15 1.83 3.52
C ALA A 41 10.04 0.77 3.47
N ARG A 42 9.61 0.31 4.64
CA ARG A 42 8.39 -0.51 4.81
C ARG A 42 7.55 0.10 5.90
N LEU A 43 6.24 0.16 5.71
CA LEU A 43 5.34 0.81 6.66
C LEU A 43 3.98 0.10 6.69
N ASP A 44 3.55 -0.25 7.90
CA ASP A 44 2.20 -0.76 8.17
C ASP A 44 1.17 0.37 8.06
N LEU A 45 0.19 0.18 7.20
CA LEU A 45 -0.91 1.12 6.94
C LEU A 45 -2.19 0.75 7.70
N GLY A 46 -2.18 -0.35 8.47
CA GLY A 46 -3.36 -0.98 9.05
C GLY A 46 -4.09 -1.88 8.05
N ASN A 47 -5.19 -2.51 8.46
CA ASN A 47 -6.00 -3.39 7.60
C ASN A 47 -5.18 -4.53 6.93
N ASN A 48 -4.14 -5.03 7.61
CA ASN A 48 -3.19 -6.02 7.08
C ASN A 48 -2.49 -5.57 5.78
N LEU A 49 -2.33 -4.26 5.60
CA LEU A 49 -1.64 -3.66 4.47
C LEU A 49 -0.26 -3.14 4.91
N GLU A 50 0.74 -3.48 4.12
CA GLU A 50 2.09 -2.93 4.24
C GLU A 50 2.52 -2.34 2.91
N VAL A 51 3.03 -1.11 2.91
CA VAL A 51 3.66 -0.51 1.73
C VAL A 51 5.17 -0.73 1.80
N SER A 52 5.79 -1.07 0.67
CA SER A 52 7.23 -1.05 0.48
C SER A 52 7.59 -0.04 -0.60
N VAL A 53 8.48 0.89 -0.26
CA VAL A 53 8.94 1.96 -1.16
C VAL A 53 10.44 1.82 -1.35
N VAL A 54 10.89 1.69 -2.59
CA VAL A 54 12.29 1.45 -2.97
C VAL A 54 12.76 2.54 -3.92
N SER A 55 14.02 2.94 -3.82
CA SER A 55 14.65 3.83 -4.80
C SER A 55 16.16 3.64 -4.83
N MET A 56 16.80 3.93 -5.97
CA MET A 56 18.26 3.90 -6.08
C MET A 56 18.89 5.14 -5.43
N LYS A 57 20.05 4.96 -4.78
CA LYS A 57 20.79 6.04 -4.12
C LYS A 57 21.42 7.07 -5.09
N GLY A 58 21.42 6.79 -6.39
CA GLY A 58 21.92 7.71 -7.42
C GLY A 58 23.30 7.39 -8.00
N GLU A 59 23.88 6.20 -7.77
CA GLU A 59 25.16 5.81 -8.39
C GLU A 59 25.02 5.11 -9.75
N GLU A 60 23.80 4.80 -10.21
CA GLU A 60 23.58 4.17 -11.51
C GLU A 60 22.72 5.02 -12.43
N THR A 61 23.04 4.90 -13.74
CA THR A 61 22.58 5.57 -14.98
C THR A 61 21.48 6.64 -14.89
N GLU A 62 21.52 7.60 -15.82
CA GLU A 62 20.69 8.81 -15.96
C GLU A 62 19.17 8.69 -15.63
N PHE A 63 18.60 7.49 -15.57
CA PHE A 63 17.19 7.20 -15.22
C PHE A 63 16.96 6.46 -13.89
N GLY A 64 18.00 6.22 -13.06
CA GLY A 64 17.85 5.60 -11.75
C GLY A 64 17.56 4.09 -11.75
N GLY A 65 17.77 3.38 -12.87
CA GLY A 65 17.46 1.94 -12.96
C GLY A 65 15.96 1.63 -12.79
N LEU A 66 15.64 0.36 -12.49
CA LEU A 66 14.26 -0.13 -12.38
C LEU A 66 13.46 0.54 -11.25
N TYR A 67 14.12 1.01 -10.19
CA TYR A 67 13.47 1.48 -8.96
C TYR A 67 13.28 3.01 -8.87
N GLY A 68 13.67 3.77 -9.89
CA GLY A 68 13.78 5.23 -9.80
C GLY A 68 15.01 5.69 -9.01
N SER A 69 15.11 6.99 -8.73
CA SER A 69 16.29 7.60 -8.10
C SER A 69 15.92 8.59 -7.01
N VAL A 70 16.57 8.47 -5.86
CA VAL A 70 16.45 9.42 -4.74
C VAL A 70 16.85 10.83 -5.21
N LEU A 71 17.84 10.95 -6.11
CA LEU A 71 18.25 12.24 -6.67
C LEU A 71 17.16 12.88 -7.55
N ALA A 72 16.34 12.05 -8.20
CA ALA A 72 15.21 12.50 -9.00
C ALA A 72 13.89 12.60 -8.19
N GLY A 73 13.91 12.21 -6.91
CA GLY A 73 12.70 12.16 -6.08
C GLY A 73 11.68 11.12 -6.57
N THR A 74 12.16 10.03 -7.19
CA THR A 74 11.29 8.98 -7.75
C THR A 74 11.52 7.63 -7.10
N TYR A 75 10.44 6.87 -6.95
CA TYR A 75 10.40 5.63 -6.17
C TYR A 75 9.57 4.55 -6.89
N GLU A 76 9.93 3.29 -6.70
CA GLU A 76 9.05 2.16 -6.96
C GLU A 76 8.27 1.81 -5.69
N VAL A 77 6.99 1.51 -5.85
CA VAL A 77 6.10 1.15 -4.75
C VAL A 77 5.51 -0.24 -4.99
N ALA A 78 5.55 -1.06 -3.95
CA ALA A 78 4.79 -2.31 -3.84
C ALA A 78 3.87 -2.23 -2.61
N VAL A 79 2.70 -2.87 -2.66
CA VAL A 79 1.78 -2.95 -1.53
C VAL A 79 1.41 -4.41 -1.29
N PHE A 80 1.48 -4.85 -0.04
CA PHE A 80 1.15 -6.20 0.37
C PHE A 80 -0.13 -6.20 1.19
N HIS A 81 -1.10 -7.05 0.83
CA HIS A 81 -2.28 -7.36 1.63
C HIS A 81 -2.21 -8.82 2.08
N ASN A 82 -2.16 -9.06 3.40
CA ASN A 82 -1.96 -10.40 3.97
C ASN A 82 -0.76 -11.14 3.34
N ASN A 83 0.38 -10.45 3.23
CA ASN A 83 1.64 -10.92 2.62
C ASN A 83 1.61 -11.24 1.11
N ASN A 84 0.51 -10.95 0.41
CA ASN A 84 0.44 -11.06 -1.05
C ASN A 84 0.48 -9.66 -1.68
N MET A 85 1.20 -9.49 -2.79
CA MET A 85 1.24 -8.20 -3.48
C MET A 85 -0.13 -7.87 -4.10
N LEU A 86 -0.51 -6.60 -4.03
CA LEU A 86 -1.64 -6.06 -4.75
C LEU A 86 -1.23 -5.67 -6.18
N PRO A 87 -2.10 -5.85 -7.18
CA PRO A 87 -1.85 -5.40 -8.55
C PRO A 87 -1.99 -3.88 -8.66
N LEU A 88 -0.91 -3.13 -8.46
CA LEU A 88 -0.95 -1.67 -8.55
C LEU A 88 -1.15 -1.16 -9.98
N SER A 89 -1.01 -2.03 -10.98
CA SER A 89 -1.39 -1.75 -12.36
C SER A 89 -2.02 -2.99 -13.01
N PRO A 90 -2.61 -2.87 -14.21
CA PRO A 90 -3.16 -4.03 -14.91
C PRO A 90 -2.14 -5.12 -15.25
N TRP A 91 -0.86 -4.75 -15.35
CA TRP A 91 0.20 -5.62 -15.89
C TRP A 91 1.28 -5.93 -14.88
N ASP A 92 1.28 -5.26 -13.73
CA ASP A 92 2.35 -5.32 -12.74
C ASP A 92 1.80 -5.19 -11.31
N ASP A 93 2.51 -5.80 -10.38
CA ASP A 93 2.23 -5.77 -8.94
C ASP A 93 2.97 -4.61 -8.23
N VAL A 94 3.79 -3.88 -8.99
CA VAL A 94 4.46 -2.65 -8.54
C VAL A 94 4.08 -1.46 -9.43
N VAL A 95 4.36 -0.25 -8.95
CA VAL A 95 4.32 0.96 -9.76
C VAL A 95 5.62 1.73 -9.59
N GLY A 96 6.33 1.93 -10.71
CA GLY A 96 7.63 2.61 -10.75
C GLY A 96 7.54 4.13 -10.87
N TRP A 97 8.67 4.79 -10.62
CA TRP A 97 8.90 6.21 -10.84
C TRP A 97 7.89 7.19 -10.23
N GLN A 98 7.30 6.82 -9.09
CA GLN A 98 6.35 7.66 -8.37
C GLN A 98 7.08 8.76 -7.60
N THR A 99 6.53 9.96 -7.61
CA THR A 99 6.95 11.09 -6.75
C THR A 99 6.44 10.91 -5.33
N GLU A 100 7.02 11.62 -4.37
CA GLU A 100 6.59 11.58 -2.95
C GLU A 100 5.10 11.90 -2.77
N ALA A 101 4.56 12.79 -3.62
CA ALA A 101 3.14 13.13 -3.63
C ALA A 101 2.28 11.97 -4.10
N GLU A 102 2.64 11.32 -5.21
CA GLU A 102 1.93 10.16 -5.74
C GLU A 102 1.99 8.97 -4.77
N VAL A 103 3.14 8.73 -4.12
CA VAL A 103 3.24 7.72 -3.05
C VAL A 103 2.30 8.06 -1.89
N THR A 104 2.23 9.33 -1.49
CA THR A 104 1.31 9.79 -0.43
C THR A 104 -0.16 9.58 -0.81
N GLU A 105 -0.54 9.85 -2.06
CA GLU A 105 -1.91 9.64 -2.56
C GLU A 105 -2.29 8.15 -2.60
N LEU A 106 -1.38 7.30 -3.06
CA LEU A 106 -1.56 5.85 -3.01
C LEU A 106 -1.73 5.36 -1.56
N MET A 107 -0.82 5.77 -0.66
CA MET A 107 -0.93 5.45 0.77
C MET A 107 -2.25 5.92 1.36
N ALA A 108 -2.74 7.10 0.97
CA ALA A 108 -4.00 7.64 1.47
C ALA A 108 -5.22 6.82 1.02
N SER A 109 -5.18 6.21 -0.17
CA SER A 109 -6.25 5.35 -0.70
C SER A 109 -6.31 3.98 0.00
N LEU A 110 -5.20 3.57 0.64
CA LEU A 110 -5.04 2.32 1.36
C LEU A 110 -5.31 2.44 2.88
N GLN A 111 -5.74 3.62 3.34
CA GLN A 111 -5.99 3.93 4.74
C GLN A 111 -7.39 4.50 4.97
N GLY A 112 -8.02 4.11 6.06
CA GLY A 112 -9.34 4.60 6.46
C GLY A 112 -10.26 3.46 6.90
N ARG A 113 -11.56 3.62 6.63
CA ARG A 113 -12.55 2.59 6.97
C ARG A 113 -12.25 1.31 6.18
N VAL A 114 -12.34 0.17 6.86
CA VAL A 114 -12.13 -1.17 6.25
C VAL A 114 -12.92 -1.34 4.96
N ALA A 115 -14.18 -0.90 4.92
CA ALA A 115 -15.03 -1.01 3.73
C ALA A 115 -14.54 -0.18 2.53
N ASP A 116 -13.98 1.01 2.78
CA ASP A 116 -13.48 1.89 1.71
C ASP A 116 -12.18 1.31 1.12
N VAL A 117 -11.30 0.83 2.01
CA VAL A 117 -10.04 0.18 1.62
C VAL A 117 -10.31 -1.12 0.87
N ALA A 118 -11.26 -1.94 1.34
CA ALA A 118 -11.67 -3.15 0.64
C ALA A 118 -12.20 -2.83 -0.78
N GLY A 119 -13.06 -1.82 -0.92
CA GLY A 119 -13.57 -1.40 -2.24
C GLY A 119 -12.45 -0.93 -3.19
N PHE A 120 -11.44 -0.24 -2.67
CA PHE A 120 -10.27 0.14 -3.49
C PHE A 120 -9.46 -1.09 -3.94
N ILE A 121 -9.20 -2.05 -3.04
CA ILE A 121 -8.51 -3.30 -3.37
C ILE A 121 -9.28 -4.09 -4.43
N ASP A 122 -10.60 -4.22 -4.28
CA ASP A 122 -11.46 -4.89 -5.26
C ASP A 122 -11.35 -4.23 -6.64
N GLN A 123 -11.31 -2.89 -6.70
CA GLN A 123 -11.13 -2.15 -7.95
C GLN A 123 -9.77 -2.43 -8.62
N LEU A 124 -8.68 -2.55 -7.85
CA LEU A 124 -7.37 -2.92 -8.39
C LEU A 124 -7.43 -4.30 -9.08
N HIS A 125 -8.01 -5.29 -8.40
CA HIS A 125 -8.17 -6.64 -8.96
C HIS A 125 -9.10 -6.68 -10.17
N LEU A 126 -10.22 -5.95 -10.12
CA LEU A 126 -11.16 -5.86 -11.23
C LEU A 126 -10.50 -5.25 -12.47
N THR A 127 -9.81 -4.12 -12.31
CA THR A 127 -9.12 -3.43 -13.41
C THR A 127 -8.09 -4.34 -14.09
N ARG A 128 -7.33 -5.11 -13.31
CA ARG A 128 -6.41 -6.13 -13.83
C ARG A 128 -7.15 -7.24 -14.58
N SER A 129 -8.24 -7.75 -14.01
CA SER A 129 -9.03 -8.81 -14.63
C SER A 129 -9.62 -8.37 -15.97
N GLU A 130 -10.23 -7.18 -16.04
CA GLU A 130 -10.83 -6.62 -17.25
C GLU A 130 -9.78 -6.37 -18.33
N SER A 131 -8.66 -5.72 -17.99
CA SER A 131 -7.60 -5.45 -18.95
C SER A 131 -7.03 -6.73 -19.56
N ARG A 132 -6.91 -7.80 -18.76
CA ARG A 132 -6.45 -9.12 -19.23
C ARG A 132 -7.49 -9.82 -20.09
N ALA A 133 -8.77 -9.69 -19.76
CA ALA A 133 -9.87 -10.24 -20.55
C ALA A 133 -9.95 -9.59 -21.94
N ASP A 134 -9.76 -8.27 -22.03
CA ASP A 134 -9.76 -7.54 -23.31
C ASP A 134 -8.66 -8.02 -24.27
N LEU A 135 -7.54 -8.51 -23.73
CA LEU A 135 -6.44 -9.08 -24.53
C LEU A 135 -6.58 -10.59 -24.77
N GLY A 136 -7.70 -11.21 -24.35
CA GLY A 136 -7.91 -12.66 -24.47
C GLY A 136 -6.98 -13.49 -23.59
N LEU A 137 -6.42 -12.91 -22.53
CA LEU A 137 -5.47 -13.56 -21.63
C LEU A 137 -6.13 -14.25 -20.43
N THR A 138 -7.47 -14.37 -20.42
CA THR A 138 -8.19 -15.21 -19.46
C THR A 138 -8.03 -16.67 -19.86
N ASN A 139 -6.93 -17.29 -19.43
CA ASN A 139 -6.82 -18.73 -19.51
C ASN A 139 -7.80 -19.36 -18.52
N HIS A 140 -8.71 -20.18 -19.06
CA HIS A 140 -9.47 -21.16 -18.31
C HIS A 140 -8.49 -22.13 -17.63
N SER A 141 -8.56 -22.21 -16.31
CA SER A 141 -8.06 -23.36 -15.52
C SER A 141 -8.97 -23.57 -14.34
#